data_AF-U7USH2-F1
#
_entry.id   AF-U7USH2-F1
#
_cell.length_a   1.000
_cell.length_b   1.000
_cell.length_c   1.000
_cell.angle_alpha   90.00
_cell.angle_beta   90.00
_cell.angle_gamma   90.00
#
_symmetry.space_group_name_H-M   'P 1'
#
loop_
_entity.id
_entity.type
_entity.pdbx_description
1 polymer ?
#
loop_
_entity_poly.entity_id
_entity_poly.type
_entity_poly.pdbx_seq_one_letter_code
_entity_poly.pdbx_strand_id
1 'polypeptide(L)'
;MTLSYFIGGAIAIFFAIMIFKSIKAVIKIILNTLAGGLVIYILNIFLSQTQFEIIINPIHAFIVGALGLPGIIILYLLKLLR
;
A
#
# COMPACT_ATOMS: atom_id res chain seq x y z
N MET A 1 7.47 -9.52 -45.07
CA MET A 1 7.71 -10.58 -44.07
C MET A 1 8.63 -10.13 -42.95
N THR A 2 9.75 -9.43 -43.21
CA THR A 2 10.67 -8.98 -42.13
C THR A 2 10.04 -7.93 -41.19
N LEU A 3 9.35 -6.92 -41.72
CA LEU A 3 8.75 -5.84 -40.92
C LEU A 3 7.69 -6.31 -39.91
N SER A 4 6.89 -7.33 -40.27
CA SER A 4 5.87 -7.91 -39.39
C SER A 4 6.45 -8.61 -38.17
N TYR A 5 7.64 -9.22 -38.28
CA TYR A 5 8.31 -9.82 -37.13
C TYR A 5 8.83 -8.76 -36.15
N PHE A 6 9.34 -7.64 -36.66
CA PHE A 6 9.77 -6.51 -35.81
C PHE A 6 8.59 -5.88 -35.06
N ILE A 7 7.46 -5.68 -35.74
CA ILE A 7 6.24 -5.13 -35.11
C ILE A 7 5.71 -6.10 -34.04
N GLY A 8 5.62 -7.40 -34.35
CA GLY A 8 5.18 -8.41 -33.38
C GLY A 8 6.09 -8.49 -32.15
N GLY A 9 7.41 -8.43 -32.35
CA GLY A 9 8.39 -8.37 -31.26
C GLY A 9 8.24 -7.12 -30.38
N ALA A 10 8.07 -5.95 -30.99
CA ALA A 10 7.88 -4.70 -30.25
C ALA A 10 6.60 -4.73 -29.38
N ILE A 11 5.50 -5.26 -29.90
CA ILE A 11 4.24 -5.42 -29.17
C ILE A 11 4.42 -6.38 -27.99
N ALA A 12 5.08 -7.53 -28.19
CA ALA A 12 5.33 -8.50 -27.14
C ALA A 12 6.16 -7.90 -25.99
N ILE A 13 7.21 -7.13 -26.32
CA ILE A 13 8.04 -6.43 -25.32
C ILE A 13 7.22 -5.38 -24.56
N PHE A 14 6.38 -4.61 -25.26
CA PHE A 14 5.51 -3.61 -24.63
C PHE A 14 4.58 -4.24 -23.59
N PHE A 15 3.91 -5.35 -23.94
CA PHE A 15 3.05 -6.08 -23.01
C PHE A 15 3.82 -6.67 -21.83
N ALA A 16 5.01 -7.23 -22.08
CA ALA A 16 5.86 -7.73 -21.01
C ALA A 16 6.20 -6.62 -20.00
N ILE A 17 6.68 -5.46 -20.47
CA ILE A 17 7.00 -4.32 -19.60
C ILE A 17 5.77 -3.86 -18.79
N MET A 18 4.61 -3.80 -19.42
CA MET A 18 3.37 -3.38 -18.75
C MET A 18 2.98 -4.34 -17.62
N ILE A 19 3.05 -5.65 -17.85
CA ILE A 19 2.76 -6.68 -16.84
C ILE A 19 3.77 -6.59 -15.69
N PHE A 20 5.07 -6.50 -15.98
CA PHE A 20 6.09 -6.39 -14.94
C PHE A 20 5.94 -5.13 -14.08
N LYS A 21 5.55 -4.00 -14.69
CA LYS A 21 5.28 -2.75 -13.96
C LYS A 21 4.07 -2.90 -13.02
N SER A 22 3.02 -3.59 -13.47
CA SER A 22 1.83 -3.86 -12.65
C SER A 22 2.15 -4.72 -11.42
N ILE A 23 2.93 -5.80 -11.60
CA ILE A 23 3.33 -6.69 -10.50
C ILE A 23 4.11 -5.92 -9.42
N LYS A 24 5.05 -5.06 -9.83
CA LYS A 24 5.80 -4.21 -8.90
C LYS A 24 4.89 -3.28 -8.10
N ALA A 25 3.84 -2.73 -8.73
CA ALA A 25 2.88 -1.88 -8.04
C ALA A 25 2.07 -2.66 -6.99
N VAL A 26 1.62 -3.87 -7.31
CA VAL A 26 0.90 -4.74 -6.37
C VAL A 26 1.78 -5.10 -5.17
N ILE A 27 3.02 -5.52 -5.43
CA ILE A 27 3.98 -5.83 -4.36
C ILE A 27 4.21 -4.61 -3.47
N LYS A 28 4.37 -3.42 -4.06
CA LYS A 28 4.54 -2.18 -3.29
C LYS A 28 3.34 -1.88 -2.39
N ILE A 29 2.11 -2.08 -2.88
CA ILE A 29 0.89 -1.90 -2.08
C ILE A 29 0.86 -2.87 -0.90
N ILE A 30 1.19 -4.14 -1.13
CA ILE A 30 1.22 -5.16 -0.06
C ILE A 30 2.28 -4.79 0.99
N LEU A 31 3.50 -4.47 0.56
CA LEU A 31 4.58 -4.10 1.49
C LEU A 31 4.25 -2.83 2.29
N ASN A 32 3.68 -1.82 1.64
CA ASN A 32 3.24 -0.61 2.33
C ASN A 32 2.14 -0.93 3.36
N THR A 33 1.16 -1.77 3.00
CA THR A 33 0.08 -2.19 3.91
C THR A 33 0.63 -2.93 5.12
N LEU A 34 1.57 -3.87 4.92
CA LEU A 34 2.23 -4.59 6.00
C LEU A 34 3.02 -3.64 6.91
N ALA A 35 3.78 -2.71 6.33
CA ALA A 35 4.52 -1.70 7.07
C ALA A 35 3.58 -0.80 7.89
N GLY A 36 2.46 -0.36 7.31
CA GLY A 36 1.46 0.42 8.04
C GLY A 36 0.79 -0.35 9.17
N GLY A 37 0.51 -1.64 8.96
CA GLY A 37 0.01 -2.53 10.01
C GLY A 37 1.00 -2.67 11.16
N LEU A 38 2.29 -2.83 10.86
CA LEU A 38 3.37 -2.84 11.86
C LEU A 38 3.45 -1.51 12.63
N VAL A 39 3.34 -0.37 11.93
CA VAL A 39 3.35 0.95 12.57
C VAL A 39 2.16 1.10 13.53
N ILE A 40 0.95 0.72 13.11
CA ILE A 40 -0.24 0.75 13.99
C ILE A 40 -0.05 -0.19 15.19
N TYR A 41 0.49 -1.40 14.97
CA TYR A 41 0.78 -2.33 16.05
C TYR A 41 1.72 -1.74 17.09
N ILE A 42 2.85 -1.18 16.65
CA ILE A 42 3.83 -0.52 17.53
C ILE A 42 3.18 0.65 18.26
N LEU A 43 2.39 1.48 17.57
CA LEU A 43 1.67 2.60 18.19
C LEU A 43 0.70 2.10 19.27
N ASN A 44 -0.08 1.07 18.99
CA ASN A 44 -1.03 0.52 19.97
C ASN A 44 -0.34 -0.02 21.23
N ILE A 45 0.91 -0.50 21.16
CA ILE A 45 1.68 -0.86 22.36
C ILE A 45 1.88 0.37 23.25
N PHE A 46 2.30 1.51 22.69
CA PHE A 46 2.47 2.76 23.43
C PHE A 46 1.15 3.37 23.89
N LEU A 47 0.09 3.21 23.08
CA LEU A 47 -1.25 3.71 23.36
C LEU A 47 -2.12 2.76 24.19
N SER A 48 -1.61 1.59 24.58
CA SER A 48 -2.37 0.56 25.30
C SER A 48 -2.96 1.02 26.64
N GLN A 49 -2.36 2.04 27.26
CA GLN A 49 -2.88 2.67 28.49
C GLN A 49 -3.85 3.82 28.22
N THR A 50 -4.10 4.13 26.96
CA THR A 50 -5.02 5.18 26.51
C THR A 50 -6.25 4.56 25.87
N GLN A 51 -7.39 5.25 25.86
CA GLN A 51 -8.58 4.78 25.13
C GLN A 51 -8.46 4.94 23.60
N PHE A 52 -7.29 5.33 23.09
CA PHE A 52 -7.06 5.74 21.71
C PHE A 52 -6.37 4.68 20.84
N GLU A 53 -6.58 3.40 21.11
CA GLU A 53 -6.07 2.32 20.24
C GLU A 53 -6.72 2.32 18.84
N ILE A 54 -5.94 2.14 17.79
CA ILE A 54 -6.44 2.06 16.41
C ILE A 54 -6.61 0.58 16.05
N ILE A 55 -7.80 0.18 15.58
CA ILE A 55 -8.04 -1.20 15.16
C ILE A 55 -7.13 -1.55 13.97
N ILE A 56 -6.32 -2.60 14.10
CA ILE A 56 -5.44 -3.07 13.03
C ILE A 56 -6.27 -3.87 12.01
N ASN A 57 -6.68 -3.23 10.92
CA ASN A 57 -7.31 -3.89 9.78
C ASN A 57 -6.57 -3.51 8.48
N PRO A 58 -6.78 -4.24 7.37
CA PRO A 58 -6.07 -3.98 6.11
C PRO A 58 -6.27 -2.57 5.58
N ILE A 59 -7.43 -1.95 5.80
CA ILE A 59 -7.75 -0.59 5.32
C ILE A 59 -6.95 0.46 6.11
N HIS A 60 -6.99 0.42 7.44
CA HIS A 60 -6.21 1.29 8.31
C HIS A 60 -4.70 1.10 8.08
N ALA A 61 -4.25 -0.14 7.98
CA ALA A 61 -2.87 -0.50 7.68
C ALA A 61 -2.43 0.04 6.32
N PHE A 62 -3.29 -0.02 5.29
CA PHE A 62 -3.00 0.60 3.99
C PHE A 62 -2.95 2.12 4.08
N ILE A 63 -3.90 2.76 4.78
CA ILE A 63 -3.92 4.23 4.95
C ILE A 63 -2.63 4.71 5.63
N VAL A 64 -2.25 4.08 6.75
CA VAL A 64 -1.01 4.42 7.47
C VAL A 64 0.22 4.04 6.66
N GLY A 65 0.19 2.93 5.94
CA GLY A 65 1.29 2.46 5.09
C GLY A 65 1.52 3.31 3.84
N ALA A 66 0.45 3.88 3.28
CA ALA A 66 0.51 4.72 2.09
C ALA A 66 0.79 6.19 2.43
N LEU A 67 0.19 6.71 3.51
CA LEU A 67 0.32 8.12 3.91
C LEU A 67 1.39 8.35 4.97
N GLY A 68 1.72 7.36 5.80
CA GLY A 68 2.64 7.50 6.93
C GLY A 68 2.00 8.22 8.12
N LEU A 69 2.73 9.17 8.72
CA LEU A 69 2.26 10.04 9.80
C LEU A 69 0.92 10.74 9.52
N PRO A 70 0.67 11.38 8.37
CA PRO A 70 -0.64 11.98 8.10
C PRO A 70 -1.77 10.95 8.09
N GLY A 71 -1.50 9.70 7.72
CA GLY A 71 -2.48 8.62 7.83
C GLY A 71 -2.90 8.32 9.27
N ILE A 72 -1.94 8.32 10.19
CA ILE A 72 -2.20 8.13 11.63
C ILE A 72 -3.08 9.27 12.16
N ILE A 73 -2.75 10.51 11.82
CA ILE A 73 -3.52 11.69 12.23
C ILE A 73 -4.97 11.60 11.75
N ILE A 74 -5.18 11.23 10.48
CA ILE A 74 -6.53 11.06 9.91
C ILE A 74 -7.32 9.99 10.67
N LEU A 75 -6.72 8.82 10.94
CA LEU A 75 -7.39 7.76 11.68
C LEU A 75 -7.75 8.18 13.11
N TYR A 76 -6.87 8.97 13.74
CA TYR A 76 -7.13 9.51 15.06
C TYR A 76 -8.29 10.52 15.06
N LEU A 77 -8.32 11.43 14.08
CA LEU A 77 -9.44 12.37 13.90
C LEU A 77 -10.76 11.63 13.63
N LEU A 78 -10.73 10.58 12.80
CA LEU A 78 -11.88 9.74 12.52
C LEU A 78 -12.41 9.04 13.78
N LYS A 79 -11.51 8.60 14.66
CA LYS A 79 -11.88 8.01 15.94
C LYS A 79 -12.44 9.04 16.92
N LEU A 80 -11.98 10.30 16.88
CA LEU A 80 -12.52 11.37 17.72
C LEU A 80 -13.93 11.81 17.30
N LEU A 81 -14.25 11.72 16.01
CA LEU A 81 -15.56 12.10 15.47
C LEU A 81 -16.67 11.10 15.82
N ARG A 82 -16.32 9.86 16.19
CA ARG A 82 -17.26 8.77 16.48
C ARG A 82 -17.29 8.46 17.97
#